data_AF-A0A5C7N1U7-F1
#
_entry.id   AF-A0A5C7N1U7-F1
#
_cell.length_a   1.000
_cell.length_b   1.000
_cell.length_c   1.000
_cell.angle_alpha   90.00
_cell.angle_beta   90.00
_cell.angle_gamma   90.00
#
_symmetry.space_group_name_H-M   'P 1'
#
loop_
_entity.id
_entity.type
_entity.pdbx_description
1 polymer ?
#
loop_
_entity_poly.entity_id
_entity_poly.type
_entity_poly.pdbx_seq_one_letter_code
_entity_poly.pdbx_strand_id
1 'polypeptide(L)'
;MASNKRRRHTPDQIIRKLAEGNKLLAAGQELSEVCRHLEIAESTWHRWLAQYGGMKANDAKRLKELEAENARLKKMVANQALDIDMLKEIFGGKLLTPNRKRSAVTVLRERFGVSERRACTVVGLHRSTMRLTPAPIATEEAELRAWLRRFSTDRPRWGWRRAAKMARKAGWKANNKRIRRLWREEGLRVPQRRRKKRLTGIGVAVGAMSPIRPNVIWAMDFQFDTTADGRILKMLNVIDEFTREALAIEVDRAINADGVVDVLDRLALTHGAPHYVRFDNGPEFVAHAVSDWCRFNSAGSLFIDPGSPWQNAWIESFNGRLRDELLNSWRFDSLLEARVIIEDWRCDYNANRPHSAHGELTPAEFALQWTTTHQPQVA
;
A
#
# COMPACT_ATOMS: atom_id res chain seq x y z
N MET A 1 -26.66 31.80 -78.79
CA MET A 1 -27.52 31.32 -77.67
C MET A 1 -26.95 31.83 -76.36
N ALA A 2 -27.58 32.86 -75.76
CA ALA A 2 -27.10 33.44 -74.50
C ALA A 2 -27.47 32.53 -73.32
N SER A 3 -26.45 32.07 -72.60
CA SER A 3 -26.56 31.25 -71.39
C SER A 3 -27.32 32.01 -70.30
N ASN A 4 -28.53 31.55 -69.97
CA ASN A 4 -29.37 32.11 -68.93
C ASN A 4 -28.78 31.77 -67.54
N LYS A 5 -27.90 32.64 -67.02
CA LYS A 5 -27.35 32.52 -65.65
C LYS A 5 -28.51 32.56 -64.65
N ARG A 6 -28.81 31.41 -64.03
CA ARG A 6 -29.77 31.31 -62.91
C ARG A 6 -29.31 32.24 -61.76
N ARG A 7 -29.95 33.41 -61.61
CA ARG A 7 -29.73 34.31 -60.47
C ARG A 7 -30.21 33.60 -59.20
N ARG A 8 -29.31 33.34 -58.25
CA ARG A 8 -29.67 32.81 -56.93
C ARG A 8 -30.17 33.97 -56.06
N HIS A 9 -31.42 33.89 -55.64
CA HIS A 9 -32.02 34.87 -54.72
C HIS A 9 -31.82 34.43 -53.27
N THR A 10 -31.46 35.35 -52.38
CA THR A 10 -31.47 35.07 -50.94
C THR A 10 -32.91 35.01 -50.42
N PRO A 11 -33.19 34.32 -49.30
CA PRO A 11 -34.53 34.29 -48.71
C PRO A 11 -35.14 35.68 -48.49
N ASP A 12 -34.33 36.67 -48.08
CA ASP A 12 -34.75 38.08 -47.93
C ASP A 12 -35.18 38.71 -49.27
N GLN A 13 -34.43 38.45 -50.34
CA GLN A 13 -34.78 38.93 -51.69
C GLN A 13 -36.06 38.25 -52.22
N ILE A 14 -36.24 36.95 -51.95
CA ILE A 14 -37.44 36.20 -52.33
C ILE A 14 -38.67 36.80 -51.64
N ILE A 15 -38.60 37.05 -50.32
CA ILE A 15 -39.71 37.60 -49.54
C ILE A 15 -40.06 39.02 -50.00
N ARG A 16 -39.06 39.87 -50.29
CA ARG A 16 -39.31 41.22 -50.84
C ARG A 16 -40.02 41.17 -52.19
N LYS A 17 -39.57 40.29 -53.09
CA LYS A 17 -40.21 40.08 -54.40
C LYS A 17 -41.62 39.52 -54.27
N LEU A 18 -41.88 38.61 -53.32
CA LEU A 18 -43.23 38.11 -53.03
C LEU A 18 -44.14 39.21 -52.47
N ALA A 19 -43.64 40.05 -51.56
CA ALA A 19 -44.40 41.18 -51.02
C ALA A 19 -44.74 42.23 -52.09
N GLU A 20 -43.78 42.52 -52.99
CA GLU A 20 -43.98 43.41 -54.14
C GLU A 20 -44.97 42.82 -55.15
N GLY A 21 -44.80 41.54 -55.52
CA GLY A 21 -45.72 40.88 -56.44
C GLY A 21 -47.14 40.74 -55.89
N ASN A 22 -47.30 40.47 -54.59
CA ASN A 22 -48.62 40.42 -53.95
C ASN A 22 -49.31 41.80 -53.97
N LYS A 23 -48.55 42.91 -53.88
CA LYS A 23 -49.11 44.27 -54.05
C LYS A 23 -49.58 44.51 -55.49
N LEU A 24 -48.80 44.08 -56.48
CA LEU A 24 -49.13 44.23 -57.90
C LEU A 24 -50.34 43.38 -58.30
N LEU A 25 -50.43 42.15 -57.79
CA LEU A 25 -51.62 41.28 -57.94
C LEU A 25 -52.86 41.89 -57.28
N ALA A 26 -52.72 42.45 -56.06
CA ALA A 26 -53.82 43.14 -55.38
C ALA A 26 -54.26 44.42 -56.11
N ALA A 27 -53.38 45.03 -56.90
CA ALA A 27 -53.70 46.17 -57.77
C ALA A 27 -54.36 45.75 -59.10
N GLY A 28 -54.64 44.45 -59.29
CA GLY A 28 -55.38 43.93 -60.44
C GLY A 28 -54.53 43.52 -61.65
N GLN A 29 -53.20 43.43 -61.51
CA GLN A 29 -52.34 42.91 -62.59
C GLN A 29 -52.43 41.39 -62.72
N GLU A 30 -52.34 40.88 -63.95
CA GLU A 30 -52.31 39.46 -64.24
C GLU A 30 -50.99 38.81 -63.78
N LEU A 31 -51.05 37.54 -63.36
CA LEU A 31 -49.90 36.87 -62.73
C LEU A 31 -48.67 36.79 -63.66
N SER A 32 -48.92 36.64 -64.96
CA SER A 32 -47.89 36.60 -65.99
C SER A 32 -47.14 37.94 -66.11
N GLU A 33 -47.83 39.07 -65.93
CA GLU A 33 -47.25 40.42 -65.97
C GLU A 33 -46.40 40.70 -64.73
N VAL A 34 -46.89 40.29 -63.55
CA VAL A 34 -46.16 40.41 -62.28
C VAL A 34 -44.89 39.57 -62.30
N CYS A 35 -44.95 38.33 -62.81
CA CYS A 35 -43.78 37.47 -62.97
C CYS A 35 -42.74 38.06 -63.93
N ARG A 36 -43.20 38.70 -65.03
CA ARG A 36 -42.33 39.42 -65.97
C ARG A 36 -41.67 40.63 -65.31
N HIS A 37 -42.42 41.41 -64.52
CA HIS A 37 -41.89 42.57 -63.80
C HIS A 37 -40.84 42.17 -62.75
N LEU A 38 -41.07 41.07 -62.04
CA LEU A 38 -40.15 40.55 -61.02
C LEU A 38 -38.98 39.74 -61.61
N GLU A 39 -38.92 39.59 -62.94
CA GLU A 39 -37.93 38.80 -63.68
C GLU A 39 -37.85 37.34 -63.21
N ILE A 40 -39.00 36.70 -62.95
CA ILE A 40 -39.10 35.31 -62.49
C ILE A 40 -40.12 34.54 -63.30
N ALA A 41 -39.98 33.21 -63.37
CA ALA A 41 -40.98 32.36 -63.99
C ALA A 41 -42.15 32.10 -63.03
N GLU A 42 -43.37 31.89 -63.55
CA GLU A 42 -44.57 31.58 -62.76
C GLU A 42 -44.38 30.34 -61.86
N SER A 43 -43.71 29.30 -62.37
CA SER A 43 -43.36 28.10 -61.57
C SER A 43 -42.44 28.41 -60.38
N THR A 44 -41.65 29.49 -60.47
CA THR A 44 -40.80 29.98 -59.38
C THR A 44 -41.61 30.81 -58.39
N TRP A 45 -42.56 31.62 -58.88
CA TRP A 45 -43.51 32.36 -58.04
C TRP A 45 -44.33 31.42 -57.14
N HIS A 46 -45.00 30.40 -57.71
CA HIS A 46 -45.81 29.47 -56.92
C HIS A 46 -44.99 28.70 -55.87
N ARG A 47 -43.79 28.26 -56.24
CA ARG A 47 -42.86 27.58 -55.31
C ARG A 47 -42.39 28.51 -54.20
N TRP A 48 -42.09 29.77 -54.50
CA TRP A 48 -41.72 30.77 -53.50
C TRP A 48 -42.89 31.14 -52.60
N LEU A 49 -44.09 31.28 -53.15
CA LEU A 49 -45.31 31.56 -52.40
C LEU A 49 -45.63 30.43 -51.41
N ALA A 50 -45.50 29.16 -51.85
CA ALA A 50 -45.68 28.00 -50.98
C ALA A 50 -44.63 27.91 -49.86
N GLN A 51 -43.38 28.34 -50.12
CA GLN A 51 -42.27 28.22 -49.18
C GLN A 51 -42.10 29.43 -48.24
N TYR A 52 -42.46 30.64 -48.69
CA TYR A 52 -42.16 31.91 -48.01
C TYR A 52 -43.37 32.86 -47.90
N GLY A 53 -44.54 32.52 -48.44
CA GLY A 53 -45.72 33.40 -48.51
C GLY A 53 -46.29 33.86 -47.16
N GLY A 54 -45.91 33.18 -46.06
CA GLY A 54 -46.32 33.54 -44.69
C GLY A 54 -45.23 34.22 -43.84
N MET A 55 -44.00 34.41 -44.34
CA MET A 55 -42.89 34.99 -43.57
C MET A 55 -42.65 36.46 -43.92
N LYS A 56 -42.53 37.33 -42.91
CA LYS A 56 -42.02 38.70 -43.13
C LYS A 56 -40.50 38.63 -43.30
N ALA A 57 -39.92 39.56 -44.07
CA ALA A 57 -38.47 39.61 -44.31
C ALA A 57 -37.65 39.69 -43.00
N ASN A 58 -38.19 40.37 -41.98
CA ASN A 58 -37.62 40.42 -40.63
C ASN A 58 -37.65 39.06 -39.90
N ASP A 59 -38.65 38.22 -40.15
CA ASP A 59 -38.78 36.90 -39.53
C ASP A 59 -37.72 35.94 -40.10
N ALA A 60 -37.45 36.02 -41.40
CA ALA A 60 -36.39 35.23 -42.04
C ALA A 60 -34.98 35.63 -41.56
N LYS A 61 -34.74 36.92 -41.33
CA LYS A 61 -33.46 37.40 -40.75
C LYS A 61 -33.31 36.91 -39.29
N ARG A 62 -34.37 37.05 -38.49
CA ARG A 62 -34.39 36.58 -37.09
C ARG A 62 -34.21 35.07 -36.98
N LEU A 63 -34.80 34.29 -37.89
CA LEU A 63 -34.62 32.84 -37.93
C LEU A 63 -33.15 32.47 -38.16
N LYS A 64 -32.47 33.13 -39.10
CA LYS A 64 -31.06 32.90 -39.39
C LYS A 64 -30.15 33.27 -38.22
N GLU A 65 -30.44 34.37 -37.52
CA GLU A 65 -29.73 34.79 -36.31
C GLU A 65 -29.92 33.75 -35.19
N LEU A 66 -31.15 33.29 -34.97
CA LEU A 66 -31.48 32.24 -34.00
C LEU A 66 -30.83 30.89 -34.35
N GLU A 67 -30.72 30.54 -35.63
CA GLU A 67 -30.01 29.33 -36.06
C GLU A 67 -28.51 29.41 -35.77
N ALA A 68 -27.89 30.57 -36.04
CA ALA A 68 -26.48 30.80 -35.74
C ALA A 68 -26.20 30.77 -34.23
N GLU A 69 -27.07 31.39 -33.44
CA GLU A 69 -27.00 31.37 -31.98
C GLU A 69 -27.20 29.96 -31.44
N ASN A 70 -28.20 29.22 -31.93
CA ASN A 70 -28.41 27.82 -31.57
C ASN A 70 -27.20 26.95 -31.90
N ALA A 71 -26.56 27.14 -33.05
CA ALA A 71 -25.33 26.42 -33.39
C ALA A 71 -24.20 26.73 -32.41
N ARG A 72 -24.03 28.00 -32.02
CA ARG A 72 -23.04 28.43 -31.02
C ARG A 72 -23.32 27.83 -29.64
N LEU A 73 -24.58 27.87 -29.19
CA LEU A 73 -25.02 27.32 -27.91
C LEU A 73 -24.85 25.80 -27.87
N LYS A 74 -25.27 25.08 -28.91
CA LYS A 74 -25.06 23.63 -29.03
C LYS A 74 -23.59 23.26 -28.90
N LYS A 75 -22.70 24.02 -29.54
CA LYS A 75 -21.25 23.82 -29.44
C LYS A 75 -20.71 24.09 -28.03
N MET A 76 -21.21 25.12 -27.35
CA MET A 76 -20.82 25.45 -25.98
C MET A 76 -21.28 24.37 -25.00
N VAL A 77 -22.54 23.96 -25.09
CA VAL A 77 -23.12 22.89 -24.26
C VAL A 77 -22.40 21.57 -24.48
N ALA A 78 -22.12 21.19 -25.72
CA ALA A 78 -21.36 19.97 -26.01
C ALA A 78 -19.95 20.00 -25.39
N ASN A 79 -19.26 21.15 -25.43
CA ASN A 79 -17.96 21.29 -24.79
C ASN A 79 -18.06 21.22 -23.27
N GLN A 80 -19.01 21.92 -22.66
CA GLN A 80 -19.21 21.88 -21.21
C GLN A 80 -19.61 20.48 -20.73
N ALA A 81 -20.48 19.77 -21.45
CA ALA A 81 -20.88 18.41 -21.15
C ALA A 81 -19.66 17.47 -21.13
N LEU A 82 -18.79 17.56 -22.13
CA LEU A 82 -17.56 16.78 -22.18
C LEU A 82 -16.62 17.11 -21.00
N ASP A 83 -16.52 18.37 -20.59
CA ASP A 83 -15.71 18.76 -19.43
C ASP A 83 -16.32 18.25 -18.10
N ILE A 84 -17.65 18.26 -17.98
CA ILE A 84 -18.37 17.68 -16.84
C ILE A 84 -18.13 16.17 -16.75
N ASP A 85 -18.21 15.45 -17.87
CA ASP A 85 -17.99 14.00 -17.90
C ASP A 85 -16.54 13.64 -17.54
N MET A 86 -15.57 14.41 -18.03
CA MET A 86 -14.17 14.28 -17.60
C MET A 86 -13.99 14.54 -16.11
N LEU A 87 -14.65 15.56 -15.54
CA LEU A 87 -14.57 15.84 -14.11
C LEU A 87 -15.18 14.71 -13.28
N LYS A 88 -16.36 14.19 -13.68
CA LYS A 88 -17.01 13.06 -13.02
C LYS A 88 -16.12 11.82 -12.98
N GLU A 89 -15.41 11.54 -14.07
CA GLU A 89 -14.47 10.43 -14.14
C GLU A 89 -13.35 10.52 -13.10
N ILE A 90 -12.84 11.74 -12.83
CA ILE A 90 -11.72 11.93 -11.91
C ILE A 90 -12.16 12.16 -10.46
N PHE A 91 -13.41 12.57 -10.23
CA PHE A 91 -13.92 12.92 -8.89
C PHE A 91 -14.04 11.74 -7.91
N GLY A 92 -13.74 10.51 -8.33
CA GLY A 92 -13.61 9.36 -7.43
C GLY A 92 -12.45 9.45 -6.43
N GLY A 93 -11.52 10.42 -6.55
CA GLY A 93 -10.39 10.54 -5.62
C GLY A 93 -9.79 11.95 -5.49
N LYS A 94 -9.19 12.24 -4.32
CA LYS A 94 -8.52 13.54 -4.07
C LYS A 94 -7.25 13.71 -4.92
N LEU A 95 -7.26 14.65 -5.86
CA LEU A 95 -6.12 15.07 -6.72
C LEU A 95 -5.14 16.04 -6.02
N LEU A 96 -4.63 15.64 -4.85
CA LEU A 96 -3.83 16.53 -3.99
C LEU A 96 -2.37 16.70 -4.43
N THR A 97 -1.85 15.82 -5.29
CA THR A 97 -0.43 15.82 -5.68
C THR A 97 -0.24 16.07 -7.17
N PRO A 98 0.86 16.75 -7.58
CA PRO A 98 1.17 16.95 -9.00
C PRO A 98 1.21 15.64 -9.79
N ASN A 99 1.76 14.56 -9.23
CA ASN A 99 1.80 13.26 -9.90
C ASN A 99 0.41 12.67 -10.14
N ARG A 100 -0.50 12.76 -9.16
CA ARG A 100 -1.90 12.31 -9.36
C ARG A 100 -2.60 13.13 -10.45
N LYS A 101 -2.37 14.45 -10.48
CA LYS A 101 -2.88 15.32 -11.55
C LYS A 101 -2.32 14.92 -12.92
N ARG A 102 -1.02 14.62 -13.03
CA ARG A 102 -0.39 14.16 -14.27
C ARG A 102 -0.98 12.83 -14.76
N SER A 103 -1.18 11.87 -13.85
CA SER A 103 -1.86 10.61 -14.18
C SER A 103 -3.29 10.84 -14.65
N ALA A 104 -4.05 11.71 -13.99
CA ALA A 104 -5.42 12.06 -14.41
C ALA A 104 -5.46 12.70 -15.80
N VAL A 105 -4.53 13.62 -16.12
CA VAL A 105 -4.40 14.20 -17.47
C VAL A 105 -4.16 13.10 -18.51
N THR A 106 -3.33 12.11 -18.20
CA THR A 106 -3.03 11.00 -19.11
C THR A 106 -4.28 10.14 -19.36
N VAL A 107 -4.99 9.77 -18.30
CA VAL A 107 -6.25 9.01 -18.37
C VAL A 107 -7.32 9.75 -19.18
N LEU A 108 -7.48 11.06 -18.97
CA LEU A 108 -8.45 11.85 -19.73
C LEU A 108 -8.13 11.89 -21.22
N ARG A 109 -6.85 12.04 -21.58
CA ARG A 109 -6.42 12.04 -22.98
C ARG A 109 -6.71 10.71 -23.66
N GLU A 110 -6.41 9.61 -23.00
CA GLU A 110 -6.61 8.26 -23.52
C GLU A 110 -8.09 7.91 -23.64
N ARG A 111 -8.90 8.24 -22.63
CA ARG A 111 -10.31 7.83 -22.57
C ARG A 111 -11.26 8.72 -23.36
N PHE A 112 -11.01 10.04 -23.37
CA PHE A 112 -11.89 11.02 -24.02
C PHE A 112 -11.32 11.57 -25.33
N GLY A 113 -10.11 11.15 -25.73
CA GLY A 113 -9.47 11.61 -26.98
C GLY A 113 -9.18 13.11 -27.02
N VAL A 114 -9.14 13.78 -25.85
CA VAL A 114 -8.96 15.23 -25.78
C VAL A 114 -7.49 15.64 -25.87
N SER A 115 -7.25 16.88 -26.31
CA SER A 115 -5.90 17.46 -26.30
C SER A 115 -5.34 17.56 -24.87
N GLU A 116 -4.01 17.46 -24.74
CA GLU A 116 -3.30 17.67 -23.46
C GLU A 116 -3.65 19.03 -22.84
N ARG A 117 -3.85 20.06 -23.67
CA ARG A 117 -4.24 21.40 -23.19
C ARG A 117 -5.57 21.36 -22.46
N ARG A 118 -6.58 20.72 -23.06
CA ARG A 118 -7.93 20.64 -22.50
C ARG A 118 -7.95 19.79 -21.23
N ALA A 119 -7.29 18.62 -21.25
CA ALA A 119 -7.17 17.76 -20.07
C ALA A 119 -6.45 18.47 -18.91
N CYS A 120 -5.34 19.19 -19.18
CA CYS A 120 -4.64 19.98 -18.17
C CYS A 120 -5.52 21.10 -17.57
N THR A 121 -6.31 21.80 -18.39
CA THR A 121 -7.24 22.83 -17.91
C THR A 121 -8.29 22.22 -16.97
N VAL A 122 -8.89 21.10 -17.36
CA VAL A 122 -9.93 20.41 -16.57
C VAL A 122 -9.40 19.91 -15.23
N VAL A 123 -8.18 19.37 -15.21
CA VAL A 123 -7.52 18.88 -13.98
C VAL A 123 -6.95 20.03 -13.12
N GLY A 124 -6.83 21.24 -13.68
CA GLY A 124 -6.16 22.36 -13.02
C GLY A 124 -4.66 22.10 -12.82
N LEU A 125 -3.97 21.64 -13.87
CA LEU A 125 -2.53 21.40 -13.91
C LEU A 125 -1.87 22.26 -15.00
N HIS A 126 -0.79 22.96 -14.68
CA HIS A 126 -0.05 23.71 -15.68
C HIS A 126 0.72 22.77 -16.62
N ARG A 127 0.73 23.06 -17.93
CA ARG A 127 1.38 22.20 -18.95
C ARG A 127 2.88 22.03 -18.74
N SER A 128 3.58 23.04 -18.19
CA SER A 128 5.00 22.88 -17.86
C SER A 128 5.22 21.79 -16.81
N THR A 129 4.35 21.69 -15.80
CA THR A 129 4.39 20.61 -14.82
C THR A 129 4.05 19.25 -15.44
N MET A 130 3.10 19.21 -16.40
CA MET A 130 2.78 17.98 -17.14
C MET A 130 3.96 17.49 -17.99
N ARG A 131 4.75 18.42 -18.53
CA ARG A 131 5.91 18.13 -19.39
C ARG A 131 7.24 18.03 -18.64
N LEU A 132 7.25 18.32 -17.34
CA LEU A 132 8.46 18.30 -16.53
C LEU A 132 8.99 16.86 -16.42
N THR A 133 10.08 16.54 -17.10
CA THR A 133 10.70 15.23 -16.97
C THR A 133 11.18 15.02 -15.53
N PRO A 134 10.94 13.84 -14.93
CA PRO A 134 11.54 13.52 -13.64
C PRO A 134 13.06 13.66 -13.70
N ALA A 135 13.66 14.15 -12.63
CA ALA A 135 15.11 14.13 -12.50
C ALA A 135 15.61 12.67 -12.57
N PRO A 136 16.78 12.42 -13.19
CA PRO A 136 17.39 11.10 -13.16
C PRO A 136 17.63 10.66 -11.70
N ILE A 137 17.50 9.36 -11.45
CA ILE A 137 17.73 8.79 -10.12
C ILE A 137 19.21 8.97 -9.79
N ALA A 138 19.51 9.65 -8.68
CA ALA A 138 20.88 9.78 -8.20
C ALA A 138 21.46 8.39 -7.85
N THR A 139 22.76 8.18 -8.09
CA THR A 139 23.46 6.92 -7.82
C THR A 139 23.21 6.40 -6.40
N GLU A 140 23.28 7.28 -5.40
CA GLU A 140 23.00 6.93 -3.99
C GLU A 140 21.57 6.40 -3.77
N GLU A 141 20.57 6.93 -4.49
CA GLU A 141 19.20 6.40 -4.41
C GLU A 141 19.09 5.04 -5.09
N ALA A 142 19.77 4.83 -6.22
CA ALA A 142 19.80 3.55 -6.90
C ALA A 142 20.45 2.45 -6.04
N GLU A 143 21.57 2.76 -5.39
CA GLU A 143 22.24 1.86 -4.46
C GLU A 143 21.38 1.55 -3.22
N LEU A 144 20.73 2.57 -2.64
CA LEU A 144 19.82 2.36 -1.52
C LEU A 144 18.61 1.48 -1.91
N ARG A 145 18.07 1.66 -3.11
CA ARG A 145 17.01 0.76 -3.65
C ARG A 145 17.52 -0.66 -3.79
N ALA A 146 18.72 -0.86 -4.34
CA ALA A 146 19.33 -2.18 -4.46
C ALA A 146 19.55 -2.83 -3.09
N TRP A 147 20.05 -2.06 -2.12
CA TRP A 147 20.21 -2.51 -0.74
C TRP A 147 18.87 -2.92 -0.11
N LEU A 148 17.80 -2.12 -0.29
CA LEU A 148 16.47 -2.43 0.23
C LEU A 148 15.87 -3.70 -0.41
N ARG A 149 16.10 -3.94 -1.70
CA ARG A 149 15.69 -5.17 -2.38
C ARG A 149 16.41 -6.38 -1.78
N ARG A 150 17.75 -6.33 -1.68
CA ARG A 150 18.54 -7.40 -1.06
C ARG A 150 18.07 -7.67 0.37
N PHE A 151 17.92 -6.61 1.16
CA PHE A 151 17.41 -6.71 2.53
C PHE A 151 16.05 -7.39 2.63
N SER A 152 15.14 -7.11 1.70
CA SER A 152 13.82 -7.74 1.69
C SER A 152 13.86 -9.23 1.33
N THR A 153 14.83 -9.65 0.52
CA THR A 153 15.06 -11.07 0.20
C THR A 153 15.69 -11.79 1.39
N ASP A 154 16.69 -11.18 2.02
CA ASP A 154 17.38 -11.75 3.18
C ASP A 154 16.44 -11.81 4.40
N ARG A 155 15.52 -10.83 4.52
CA ARG A 155 14.61 -10.66 5.67
C ARG A 155 13.15 -10.47 5.22
N PRO A 156 12.50 -11.50 4.66
CA PRO A 156 11.17 -11.36 4.03
C PRO A 156 10.07 -10.97 5.02
N ARG A 157 10.21 -11.32 6.31
CA ARG A 157 9.26 -10.95 7.37
C ARG A 157 9.52 -9.59 7.99
N TRP A 158 10.59 -8.89 7.59
CA TRP A 158 10.95 -7.60 8.17
C TRP A 158 10.42 -6.46 7.31
N GLY A 159 9.65 -5.58 7.92
CA GLY A 159 9.09 -4.42 7.23
C GLY A 159 10.03 -3.23 7.17
N TRP A 160 9.59 -2.20 6.45
CA TRP A 160 10.32 -0.95 6.23
C TRP A 160 10.87 -0.31 7.52
N ARG A 161 10.21 -0.49 8.67
CA ARG A 161 10.68 0.05 9.96
C ARG A 161 12.01 -0.58 10.37
N ARG A 162 12.12 -1.90 10.28
CA ARG A 162 13.37 -2.61 10.57
C ARG A 162 14.40 -2.35 9.48
N ALA A 163 13.98 -2.31 8.22
CA ALA A 163 14.86 -1.91 7.12
C ALA A 163 15.49 -0.54 7.35
N ALA A 164 14.73 0.45 7.84
CA ALA A 164 15.26 1.78 8.16
C ALA A 164 16.26 1.78 9.33
N LYS A 165 16.14 0.83 10.26
CA LYS A 165 17.10 0.65 11.38
C LYS A 165 18.38 0.01 10.87
N MET A 166 18.25 -1.07 10.11
CA MET A 166 19.39 -1.77 9.52
C MET A 166 20.13 -0.92 8.49
N ALA A 167 19.42 -0.07 7.74
CA ALA A 167 20.04 0.88 6.83
C ALA A 167 20.95 1.85 7.61
N ARG A 168 20.49 2.37 8.75
CA ARG A 168 21.32 3.23 9.61
C ARG A 168 22.52 2.48 10.19
N LYS A 169 22.35 1.23 10.62
CA LYS A 169 23.46 0.38 11.10
C LYS A 169 24.48 0.11 9.98
N ALA A 170 24.03 -0.01 8.74
CA ALA A 170 24.87 -0.13 7.55
C ALA A 170 25.45 1.21 7.02
N GLY A 171 25.28 2.32 7.76
CA GLY A 171 25.88 3.63 7.42
C GLY A 171 25.04 4.51 6.50
N TRP A 172 23.84 4.09 6.08
CA TRP A 172 22.98 4.90 5.22
C TRP A 172 22.42 6.13 5.96
N LYS A 173 22.70 7.32 5.42
CA LYS A 173 22.12 8.59 5.89
C LYS A 173 20.73 8.83 5.28
N ALA A 174 19.79 7.93 5.56
CA ALA A 174 18.44 8.00 5.02
C ALA A 174 17.36 8.19 6.10
N ASN A 175 16.50 9.20 5.91
CA ASN A 175 15.33 9.40 6.77
C ASN A 175 14.31 8.25 6.61
N ASN A 176 13.62 7.88 7.70
CA ASN A 176 12.49 6.95 7.70
C ASN A 176 11.44 7.25 6.60
N LYS A 177 11.17 8.53 6.28
CA LYS A 177 10.27 8.92 5.19
C LYS A 177 10.81 8.49 3.82
N ARG A 178 12.12 8.64 3.59
CA ARG A 178 12.82 8.22 2.35
C ARG A 178 12.75 6.69 2.22
N ILE A 179 13.13 5.95 3.27
CA ILE A 179 13.06 4.49 3.27
C ILE A 179 11.63 4.00 3.00
N ARG A 180 10.63 4.55 3.70
CA ARG A 180 9.22 4.17 3.51
C ARG A 180 8.72 4.46 2.10
N ARG A 181 9.15 5.56 1.49
CA ARG A 181 8.81 5.91 0.09
C ARG A 181 9.41 4.90 -0.87
N LEU A 182 10.73 4.70 -0.80
CA LEU A 182 11.46 3.77 -1.68
C LEU A 182 10.92 2.35 -1.54
N TRP A 183 10.70 1.88 -0.31
CA TRP A 183 10.12 0.57 -0.03
C TRP A 183 8.79 0.34 -0.76
N ARG A 184 7.91 1.35 -0.81
CA ARG A 184 6.63 1.26 -1.53
C ARG A 184 6.79 1.35 -3.04
N GLU A 185 7.68 2.22 -3.52
CA GLU A 185 7.95 2.40 -4.95
C GLU A 185 8.58 1.13 -5.56
N GLU A 186 9.41 0.43 -4.80
CA GLU A 186 9.98 -0.88 -5.15
C GLU A 186 8.97 -2.04 -5.02
N GLY A 187 7.73 -1.75 -4.63
CA GLY A 187 6.69 -2.78 -4.45
C GLY A 187 6.90 -3.72 -3.26
N LEU A 188 7.89 -3.44 -2.40
CA LEU A 188 8.24 -4.29 -1.26
C LEU A 188 7.11 -4.30 -0.24
N ARG A 189 6.69 -5.49 0.19
CA ARG A 189 5.64 -5.68 1.19
C ARG A 189 6.01 -6.86 2.07
N VAL A 190 5.71 -6.73 3.36
CA VAL A 190 5.78 -7.87 4.27
C VAL A 190 4.54 -8.72 4.03
N PRO A 191 4.68 -10.04 3.80
CA PRO A 191 3.55 -10.95 3.74
C PRO A 191 2.66 -10.78 4.99
N GLN A 192 1.35 -10.68 4.78
CA GLN A 192 0.43 -10.45 5.89
C GLN A 192 0.42 -11.67 6.82
N ARG A 193 0.65 -11.42 8.11
CA ARG A 193 0.43 -12.44 9.15
C ARG A 193 -1.06 -12.79 9.19
N ARG A 194 -1.39 -14.08 9.36
CA ARG A 194 -2.75 -14.48 9.74
C ARG A 194 -3.12 -13.76 11.04
N ARG A 195 -4.24 -13.02 11.04
CA ARG A 195 -4.74 -12.34 12.24
C ARG A 195 -5.15 -13.41 13.26
N LYS A 196 -4.58 -13.35 14.47
CA LYS A 196 -5.13 -14.09 15.61
C LYS A 196 -6.51 -13.50 15.94
N LYS A 197 -7.47 -14.35 16.31
CA LYS A 197 -8.76 -13.88 16.88
C LYS A 197 -8.44 -13.06 18.14
N ARG A 198 -9.07 -11.89 18.29
CA ARG A 198 -8.93 -11.09 19.51
C ARG A 198 -9.51 -11.88 20.67
N LEU A 199 -8.80 -11.94 21.80
CA LEU A 199 -9.41 -12.38 23.05
C LEU A 199 -10.52 -11.38 23.39
N THR A 200 -11.74 -11.87 23.52
CA THR A 200 -12.89 -11.14 24.05
C THR A 200 -12.99 -11.47 25.53
N GLY A 201 -12.43 -10.63 26.39
CA GLY A 201 -12.46 -10.76 27.85
C GLY A 201 -11.83 -9.54 28.55
N ILE A 202 -12.18 -9.32 29.81
CA ILE A 202 -11.52 -8.31 30.66
C ILE A 202 -10.12 -8.86 30.98
N GLY A 203 -9.08 -8.25 30.42
CA GLY A 203 -7.71 -8.66 30.69
C GLY A 203 -7.38 -8.44 32.17
N VAL A 204 -7.17 -9.52 32.91
CA VAL A 204 -6.61 -9.42 34.26
C VAL A 204 -5.16 -9.00 34.10
N ALA A 205 -4.80 -7.84 34.66
CA ALA A 205 -3.41 -7.43 34.77
C ALA A 205 -2.72 -8.36 35.77
N VAL A 206 -2.20 -9.48 35.29
CA VAL A 206 -1.34 -10.32 36.12
C VAL A 206 0.00 -9.59 36.25
N GLY A 207 0.38 -9.25 37.48
CA GLY A 207 1.70 -8.72 37.79
C GLY A 207 2.76 -9.75 37.42
N ALA A 208 3.25 -9.70 36.18
CA ALA A 208 4.37 -10.52 35.77
C ALA A 208 5.63 -9.98 36.46
N MET A 209 6.32 -10.85 37.21
CA MET A 209 7.66 -10.57 37.72
C MET A 209 8.52 -10.11 36.53
N SER A 210 8.87 -8.82 36.52
CA SER A 210 9.65 -8.21 35.45
C SER A 210 11.09 -8.11 35.94
N PRO A 211 12.00 -8.95 35.45
CA PRO A 211 13.38 -8.91 35.91
C PRO A 211 14.02 -7.57 35.54
N ILE A 212 14.92 -7.10 36.39
CA ILE A 212 15.64 -5.82 36.24
C ILE A 212 17.13 -6.00 35.89
N ARG A 213 17.60 -7.25 35.82
CA ARG A 213 18.97 -7.63 35.43
C ARG A 213 18.97 -9.00 34.73
N PRO A 214 20.03 -9.34 33.98
CA PRO A 214 20.16 -10.65 33.34
C PRO A 214 20.24 -11.78 34.38
N ASN A 215 19.95 -12.99 33.91
CA ASN A 215 20.07 -14.24 34.65
C ASN A 215 19.20 -14.31 35.93
N VAL A 216 18.06 -13.61 35.92
CA VAL A 216 17.07 -13.69 37.01
C VAL A 216 16.00 -14.70 36.65
N ILE A 217 15.44 -14.65 35.46
CA ILE A 217 14.38 -15.56 35.02
C ILE A 217 14.75 -16.13 33.66
N TRP A 218 14.94 -17.45 33.62
CA TRP A 218 14.92 -18.19 32.36
C TRP A 218 13.52 -18.69 32.10
N ALA A 219 12.93 -18.25 31.00
CA ALA A 219 11.66 -18.79 30.53
C ALA A 219 11.95 -19.88 29.51
N MET A 220 11.29 -21.02 29.65
CA MET A 220 11.37 -22.11 28.67
C MET A 220 9.98 -22.58 28.23
N ASP A 221 9.90 -23.10 27.02
CA ASP A 221 8.66 -23.60 26.41
C ASP A 221 9.00 -24.59 25.28
N PHE A 222 8.10 -25.54 25.04
CA PHE A 222 8.22 -26.47 23.92
C PHE A 222 7.52 -25.94 22.67
N GLN A 223 8.20 -26.04 21.55
CA GLN A 223 7.63 -25.81 20.22
C GLN A 223 7.77 -27.05 19.35
N PHE A 224 6.85 -27.22 18.40
CA PHE A 224 6.82 -28.35 17.49
C PHE A 224 6.74 -27.89 16.03
N ASP A 225 7.34 -28.70 15.16
CA ASP A 225 7.25 -28.62 13.70
C ASP A 225 7.43 -30.03 13.09
N THR A 226 7.45 -30.17 11.76
CA THR A 226 7.70 -31.46 11.10
C THR A 226 8.73 -31.36 9.98
N THR A 227 9.49 -32.44 9.78
CA THR A 227 10.33 -32.60 8.59
C THR A 227 9.48 -32.91 7.35
N ALA A 228 10.10 -32.87 6.18
CA ALA A 228 9.47 -33.06 4.87
C ALA A 228 8.78 -34.43 4.71
N ASP A 229 9.22 -35.43 5.46
CA ASP A 229 8.69 -36.79 5.57
C ASP A 229 7.59 -36.94 6.65
N GLY A 230 7.19 -35.84 7.30
CA GLY A 230 6.14 -35.81 8.33
C GLY A 230 6.59 -36.22 9.73
N ARG A 231 7.89 -36.50 9.95
CA ARG A 231 8.38 -36.81 11.30
C ARG A 231 8.43 -35.55 12.17
N ILE A 232 8.05 -35.70 13.43
CA ILE A 232 7.97 -34.59 14.39
C ILE A 232 9.37 -34.05 14.70
N LEU A 233 9.46 -32.73 14.84
CA LEU A 233 10.56 -32.01 15.46
C LEU A 233 10.02 -31.38 16.75
N LYS A 234 10.72 -31.62 17.85
CA LYS A 234 10.48 -31.02 19.16
C LYS A 234 11.63 -30.08 19.47
N MET A 235 11.29 -28.86 19.87
CA MET A 235 12.23 -27.78 20.17
C MET A 235 12.00 -27.32 21.61
N LEU A 236 13.05 -27.32 22.44
CA LEU A 236 13.04 -26.65 23.73
C LEU A 236 13.67 -25.27 23.56
N ASN A 237 12.84 -24.23 23.63
CA ASN A 237 13.32 -22.86 23.57
C ASN A 237 13.59 -22.38 25.00
N VAL A 238 14.75 -21.76 25.23
CA VAL A 238 15.10 -21.15 26.52
C VAL A 238 15.54 -19.71 26.27
N ILE A 239 14.92 -18.76 26.95
CA ILE A 239 15.24 -17.33 26.84
C ILE A 239 15.54 -16.72 28.22
N ASP A 240 16.41 -15.72 28.24
CA ASP A 240 16.52 -14.81 29.38
C ASP A 240 15.46 -13.71 29.26
N GLU A 241 14.60 -13.58 30.27
CA GLU A 241 13.49 -12.64 30.21
C GLU A 241 13.90 -11.17 30.26
N PHE A 242 15.07 -10.83 30.81
CA PHE A 242 15.48 -9.43 30.88
C PHE A 242 16.06 -8.97 29.54
N THR A 243 17.04 -9.72 29.04
CA THR A 243 17.83 -9.40 27.84
C THR A 243 17.15 -9.78 26.54
N ARG A 244 16.14 -10.67 26.60
CA ARG A 244 15.48 -11.31 25.45
C ARG A 244 16.40 -12.19 24.64
N GLU A 245 17.57 -12.53 25.20
CA GLU A 245 18.52 -13.42 24.58
C GLU A 245 17.94 -14.83 24.53
N ALA A 246 18.00 -15.44 23.34
CA ALA A 246 17.68 -16.85 23.18
C ALA A 246 18.91 -17.67 23.58
N LEU A 247 18.88 -18.18 24.81
CA LEU A 247 20.00 -18.91 25.41
C LEU A 247 20.22 -20.25 24.69
N ALA A 248 19.14 -20.97 24.39
CA ALA A 248 19.19 -22.22 23.65
C ALA A 248 17.91 -22.45 22.83
N ILE A 249 18.06 -23.19 21.75
CA ILE A 249 16.97 -23.87 21.04
C ILE A 249 17.41 -25.31 20.83
N GLU A 250 17.09 -26.20 21.76
CA GLU A 250 17.47 -27.62 21.65
C GLU A 250 16.49 -28.33 20.72
N VAL A 251 16.98 -28.97 19.65
CA VAL A 251 16.13 -29.58 18.60
C VAL A 251 16.35 -31.08 18.52
N ASP A 252 15.30 -31.85 18.77
CA ASP A 252 15.33 -33.31 18.67
C ASP A 252 13.98 -33.88 18.21
N ARG A 253 13.90 -35.19 17.94
CA ARG A 253 12.64 -35.92 17.73
C ARG A 253 11.86 -36.07 19.04
N ALA A 254 12.58 -36.24 20.15
CA ALA A 254 12.03 -36.33 21.49
C ALA A 254 13.00 -35.70 22.48
N ILE A 255 12.46 -34.98 23.46
CA ILE A 255 13.20 -34.37 24.56
C ILE A 255 12.49 -34.82 25.82
N ASN A 256 13.15 -35.68 26.60
CA ASN A 256 12.68 -36.19 27.88
C ASN A 256 13.16 -35.28 29.03
N ALA A 257 12.85 -35.66 30.27
CA ALA A 257 13.25 -34.94 31.47
C ALA A 257 14.79 -34.72 31.54
N ASP A 258 15.57 -35.77 31.32
CA ASP A 258 17.04 -35.71 31.38
C ASP A 258 17.60 -34.73 30.34
N GLY A 259 17.09 -34.77 29.11
CA GLY A 259 17.51 -33.83 28.06
C GLY A 259 17.18 -32.37 28.39
N VAL A 260 16.11 -32.09 29.14
CA VAL A 260 15.84 -30.72 29.63
C VAL A 260 16.86 -30.31 30.68
N VAL A 261 17.19 -31.22 31.61
CA VAL A 261 18.20 -30.99 32.66
C VAL A 261 19.58 -30.75 32.03
N ASP A 262 19.99 -31.54 31.04
CA ASP A 262 21.27 -31.38 30.34
C ASP A 262 21.40 -29.99 29.67
N VAL A 263 20.31 -29.48 29.08
CA VAL A 263 20.28 -28.13 28.51
C VAL A 263 20.44 -27.09 29.60
N LEU A 264 19.74 -27.24 30.72
CA LEU A 264 19.84 -26.32 31.86
C LEU A 264 21.24 -26.31 32.48
N ASP A 265 21.85 -27.47 32.67
CA ASP A 265 23.22 -27.59 33.18
C ASP A 265 24.23 -26.92 32.25
N ARG A 266 24.14 -27.18 30.95
CA ARG A 266 25.00 -26.54 29.94
C ARG A 266 24.87 -25.01 29.95
N LEU A 267 23.65 -24.50 30.10
CA LEU A 267 23.42 -23.06 30.21
C LEU A 267 23.96 -22.50 31.53
N ALA A 268 23.77 -23.19 32.65
CA ALA A 268 24.24 -22.76 33.96
C ALA A 268 25.78 -22.71 34.03
N LEU A 269 26.47 -23.63 33.34
CA LEU A 269 27.93 -23.59 33.21
C LEU A 269 28.43 -22.33 32.46
N THR A 270 27.65 -21.83 31.51
CA THR A 270 28.06 -20.70 30.66
C THR A 270 27.66 -19.35 31.25
N HIS A 271 26.46 -19.27 31.85
CA HIS A 271 25.85 -18.01 32.30
C HIS A 271 25.75 -17.89 33.83
N GLY A 272 26.03 -18.96 34.56
CA GLY A 272 25.62 -19.14 35.95
C GLY A 272 24.17 -19.59 36.05
N ALA A 273 23.79 -20.24 37.17
CA ALA A 273 22.40 -20.63 37.40
C ALA A 273 21.48 -19.39 37.54
N PRO A 274 20.26 -19.43 36.98
CA PRO A 274 19.30 -18.35 37.13
C PRO A 274 18.72 -18.32 38.54
N HIS A 275 18.09 -17.21 38.91
CA HIS A 275 17.36 -17.14 40.19
C HIS A 275 16.05 -17.93 40.11
N TYR A 276 15.40 -17.90 38.95
CA TYR A 276 14.15 -18.58 38.68
C TYR A 276 14.14 -19.23 37.30
N VAL A 277 13.53 -20.40 37.22
CA VAL A 277 13.14 -21.02 35.95
C VAL A 277 11.62 -20.97 35.84
N ARG A 278 11.13 -20.36 34.76
CA ARG A 278 9.70 -20.34 34.41
C ARG A 278 9.44 -21.37 33.31
N PHE A 279 8.56 -22.30 33.60
CA PHE A 279 8.13 -23.32 32.66
C PHE A 279 6.61 -23.49 32.76
N ASP A 280 5.96 -23.86 31.66
CA ASP A 280 4.55 -24.21 31.69
C ASP A 280 4.34 -25.60 32.32
N ASN A 281 3.09 -26.00 32.49
CA ASN A 281 2.77 -27.36 32.95
C ASN A 281 2.89 -28.34 31.77
N GLY A 282 4.10 -28.48 31.23
CA GLY A 282 4.45 -29.54 30.29
C GLY A 282 4.23 -30.94 30.89
N PRO A 283 4.65 -32.01 30.20
CA PRO A 283 4.49 -33.36 30.72
C PRO A 283 4.97 -33.47 32.18
N GLU A 284 4.17 -34.06 33.07
CA GLU A 284 4.38 -34.01 34.53
C GLU A 284 5.82 -34.38 34.94
N PHE A 285 6.40 -35.40 34.30
CA PHE A 285 7.78 -35.82 34.53
C PHE A 285 8.83 -34.73 34.23
N VAL A 286 8.62 -33.93 33.19
CA VAL A 286 9.52 -32.80 32.87
C VAL A 286 9.38 -31.70 33.91
N ALA A 287 8.15 -31.40 34.34
CA ALA A 287 7.91 -30.41 35.40
C ALA A 287 8.60 -30.80 36.71
N HIS A 288 8.55 -32.09 37.09
CA HIS A 288 9.25 -32.61 38.27
C HIS A 288 10.77 -32.50 38.13
N ALA A 289 11.34 -32.92 37.00
CA ALA A 289 12.79 -32.84 36.79
C ALA A 289 13.32 -31.41 36.79
N VAL A 290 12.59 -30.46 36.19
CA VAL A 290 12.95 -29.03 36.25
C VAL A 290 12.86 -28.51 37.68
N SER A 291 11.84 -28.90 38.45
CA SER A 291 11.72 -28.52 39.86
C SER A 291 12.87 -29.09 40.71
N ASP A 292 13.26 -30.34 40.48
CA ASP A 292 14.40 -30.96 41.16
C ASP A 292 15.72 -30.27 40.79
N TRP A 293 15.93 -30.00 39.51
CA TRP A 293 17.09 -29.25 39.03
C TRP A 293 17.20 -27.88 39.70
N CYS A 294 16.08 -27.15 39.80
CA CYS A 294 16.03 -25.86 40.49
C CYS A 294 16.46 -26.01 41.96
N ARG A 295 15.91 -27.00 42.66
CA ARG A 295 16.25 -27.30 44.06
C ARG A 295 17.75 -27.58 44.24
N PHE A 296 18.36 -28.37 43.36
CA PHE A 296 19.80 -28.70 43.46
C PHE A 296 20.73 -27.54 43.08
N ASN A 297 20.28 -26.62 42.23
CA ASN A 297 21.07 -25.47 41.77
C ASN A 297 20.77 -24.16 42.51
N SER A 298 20.04 -24.22 43.64
CA SER A 298 19.60 -23.04 44.41
C SER A 298 18.80 -22.02 43.59
N ALA A 299 18.07 -22.49 42.58
CA ALA A 299 17.11 -21.71 41.80
C ALA A 299 15.67 -21.99 42.25
N GLY A 300 14.76 -21.04 42.04
CA GLY A 300 13.33 -21.23 42.25
C GLY A 300 12.61 -21.69 40.98
N SER A 301 11.57 -22.51 41.11
CA SER A 301 10.64 -22.80 40.01
C SER A 301 9.45 -21.85 40.05
N LEU A 302 9.11 -21.25 38.91
CA LEU A 302 7.91 -20.44 38.72
C LEU A 302 6.95 -21.17 37.77
N PHE A 303 5.95 -21.83 38.34
CA PHE A 303 4.88 -22.44 37.57
C PHE A 303 3.84 -21.39 37.17
N ILE A 304 3.33 -21.55 35.96
CA ILE A 304 2.26 -20.71 35.41
C ILE A 304 0.91 -21.31 35.81
N ASP A 305 -0.05 -20.45 36.14
CA ASP A 305 -1.41 -20.90 36.44
C ASP A 305 -2.02 -21.62 35.21
N PRO A 306 -2.73 -22.75 35.41
CA PRO A 306 -3.43 -23.42 34.33
C PRO A 306 -4.34 -22.47 33.55
N GLY A 307 -4.21 -22.45 32.23
CA GLY A 307 -5.00 -21.57 31.37
C GLY A 307 -4.54 -20.11 31.33
N SER A 308 -3.34 -19.78 31.84
CA SER A 308 -2.78 -18.42 31.88
C SER A 308 -1.53 -18.21 31.00
N PRO A 309 -1.60 -18.43 29.67
CA PRO A 309 -0.45 -18.31 28.75
C PRO A 309 0.26 -16.96 28.80
N TRP A 310 -0.45 -15.89 29.15
CA TRP A 310 0.10 -14.54 29.27
C TRP A 310 1.16 -14.39 30.37
N GLN A 311 1.23 -15.31 31.34
CA GLN A 311 2.31 -15.33 32.34
C GLN A 311 3.66 -15.74 31.72
N ASN A 312 3.66 -16.35 30.53
CA ASN A 312 4.86 -16.65 29.72
C ASN A 312 4.96 -15.78 28.45
N ALA A 313 4.38 -14.57 28.47
CA ALA A 313 4.21 -13.75 27.26
C ALA A 313 5.50 -13.51 26.47
N TRP A 314 6.65 -13.48 27.14
CA TRP A 314 7.93 -13.21 26.51
C TRP A 314 8.43 -14.35 25.63
N ILE A 315 8.37 -15.59 26.13
CA ILE A 315 8.73 -16.75 25.32
C ILE A 315 7.66 -17.06 24.28
N GLU A 316 6.38 -16.81 24.55
CA GLU A 316 5.35 -16.90 23.51
C GLU A 316 5.62 -15.92 22.36
N SER A 317 6.07 -14.70 22.68
CA SER A 317 6.47 -13.71 21.70
C SER A 317 7.70 -14.16 20.90
N PHE A 318 8.65 -14.82 21.55
CA PHE A 318 9.81 -15.44 20.92
C PHE A 318 9.40 -16.59 19.99
N ASN A 319 8.63 -17.55 20.47
CA ASN A 319 8.10 -18.69 19.72
C ASN A 319 7.28 -18.25 18.49
N GLY A 320 6.50 -17.18 18.64
CA GLY A 320 5.77 -16.57 17.53
C GLY A 320 6.68 -15.93 16.47
N ARG A 321 7.88 -15.46 16.84
CA ARG A 321 8.88 -14.93 15.90
C ARG A 321 9.64 -16.06 15.22
N LEU A 322 10.14 -17.04 15.96
CA LEU A 322 10.77 -18.23 15.39
C LEU A 322 9.85 -18.87 14.34
N ARG A 323 8.57 -19.04 14.67
CA ARG A 323 7.60 -19.59 13.74
C ARG A 323 7.35 -18.72 12.50
N ASP A 324 7.15 -17.42 12.68
CA ASP A 324 6.86 -16.53 11.55
C ASP A 324 8.09 -16.30 10.65
N GLU A 325 9.25 -16.08 11.26
CA GLU A 325 10.49 -15.67 10.61
C GLU A 325 11.28 -16.86 10.04
N LEU A 326 11.20 -18.06 10.63
CA LEU A 326 11.87 -19.27 10.14
C LEU A 326 10.89 -20.40 9.77
N LEU A 327 10.21 -21.00 10.76
CA LEU A 327 9.53 -22.30 10.58
C LEU A 327 8.46 -22.28 9.47
N ASN A 328 7.67 -21.21 9.37
CA ASN A 328 6.65 -21.08 8.31
C ASN A 328 7.23 -20.85 6.91
N SER A 329 8.53 -20.56 6.79
CA SER A 329 9.18 -20.17 5.54
C SER A 329 10.22 -21.21 5.08
N TRP A 330 10.53 -22.20 5.92
CA TRP A 330 11.49 -23.25 5.65
C TRP A 330 10.81 -24.62 5.71
N ARG A 331 11.31 -25.59 4.92
CA ARG A 331 10.90 -26.99 5.00
C ARG A 331 12.16 -27.81 5.24
N PHE A 332 12.27 -28.43 6.40
CA PHE A 332 13.43 -29.23 6.78
C PHE A 332 13.34 -30.64 6.21
N ASP A 333 14.39 -31.13 5.57
CA ASP A 333 14.48 -32.49 5.05
C ASP A 333 15.01 -33.48 6.11
N SER A 334 15.78 -33.00 7.10
CA SER A 334 16.34 -33.84 8.15
C SER A 334 16.41 -33.17 9.53
N LEU A 335 16.62 -33.98 10.58
CA LEU A 335 16.86 -33.46 11.93
C LEU A 335 18.17 -32.65 12.01
N LEU A 336 19.22 -33.12 11.33
CA LEU A 336 20.51 -32.43 11.33
C LEU A 336 20.40 -31.05 10.70
N GLU A 337 19.71 -30.95 9.56
CA GLU A 337 19.42 -29.68 8.91
C GLU A 337 18.64 -28.75 9.85
N ALA A 338 17.59 -29.26 10.50
CA ALA A 338 16.82 -28.48 11.46
C ALA A 338 17.70 -27.93 12.60
N ARG A 339 18.57 -28.76 13.18
CA ARG A 339 19.52 -28.33 14.22
C ARG A 339 20.41 -27.18 13.75
N VAL A 340 21.03 -27.31 12.58
CA VAL A 340 21.94 -26.29 12.04
C VAL A 340 21.21 -24.98 11.73
N ILE A 341 20.13 -25.06 10.95
CA ILE A 341 19.41 -23.87 10.48
C ILE A 341 18.72 -23.11 11.63
N ILE A 342 18.18 -23.83 12.61
CA ILE A 342 17.55 -23.21 13.79
C ILE A 342 18.61 -22.57 14.68
N GLU A 343 19.79 -23.18 14.84
CA GLU A 343 20.89 -22.61 15.59
C GLU A 343 21.47 -21.35 14.91
N ASP A 344 21.63 -21.37 13.58
CA ASP A 344 22.00 -20.20 12.80
C ASP A 344 21.00 -19.06 13.00
N TRP A 345 19.70 -19.38 13.00
CA TRP A 345 18.65 -18.41 13.28
C TRP A 345 18.72 -17.87 14.70
N ARG A 346 19.04 -18.70 15.71
CA ARG A 346 19.20 -18.27 17.11
C ARG A 346 20.36 -17.28 17.25
N CYS A 347 21.51 -17.62 16.68
CA CYS A 347 22.70 -16.77 16.66
C CYS A 347 22.38 -15.42 16.01
N ASP A 348 21.73 -15.46 14.85
CA ASP A 348 21.33 -14.27 14.13
C ASP A 348 20.27 -13.43 14.87
N TYR A 349 19.30 -14.07 15.52
CA TYR A 349 18.31 -13.41 16.37
C TYR A 349 19.00 -12.61 17.48
N ASN A 350 19.96 -13.22 18.20
CA ASN A 350 20.69 -12.56 19.28
C ASN A 350 21.60 -11.43 18.78
N ALA A 351 22.28 -11.64 17.65
CA ALA A 351 23.29 -10.72 17.15
C ALA A 351 22.74 -9.55 16.32
N ASN A 352 21.68 -9.78 15.53
CA ASN A 352 21.27 -8.86 14.47
C ASN A 352 19.85 -8.33 14.62
N ARG A 353 19.00 -8.95 15.44
CA ARG A 353 17.59 -8.55 15.52
C ARG A 353 17.39 -7.36 16.46
N PRO A 354 16.88 -6.22 15.99
CA PRO A 354 16.61 -5.08 16.87
C PRO A 354 15.34 -5.30 17.70
N HIS A 355 15.41 -4.94 18.98
CA HIS A 355 14.30 -5.03 19.92
C HIS A 355 13.87 -3.64 20.39
N SER A 356 12.62 -3.26 20.10
CA SER A 356 12.10 -1.93 20.49
C SER A 356 12.07 -1.71 22.01
N ALA A 357 11.94 -2.78 22.80
CA ALA A 357 12.01 -2.73 24.26
C ALA A 357 13.42 -2.35 24.78
N HIS A 358 14.47 -2.59 23.99
CA HIS A 358 15.86 -2.27 24.31
C HIS A 358 16.37 -1.05 23.53
N GLY A 359 15.48 -0.13 23.15
CA GLY A 359 15.89 1.03 22.36
C GLY A 359 16.43 0.67 20.97
N GLU A 360 16.06 -0.51 20.44
CA GLU A 360 16.47 -1.07 19.15
C GLU A 360 17.86 -1.73 19.14
N LEU A 361 18.46 -1.94 20.31
CA LEU A 361 19.59 -2.83 20.46
C LEU A 361 19.16 -4.28 20.21
N THR A 362 20.12 -5.10 19.79
CA THR A 362 19.95 -6.55 19.74
C THR A 362 20.06 -7.16 21.14
N PRO A 363 19.54 -8.37 21.37
CA PRO A 363 19.66 -9.02 22.68
C PRO A 363 21.12 -9.09 23.17
N ALA A 364 22.05 -9.46 22.29
CA ALA A 364 23.48 -9.51 22.62
C ALA A 364 24.07 -8.12 22.90
N GLU A 365 23.73 -7.11 22.10
CA GLU A 365 24.18 -5.73 22.32
C GLU A 365 23.67 -5.18 23.66
N PHE A 366 22.40 -5.45 24.00
CA PHE A 366 21.80 -5.01 25.25
C PHE A 366 22.41 -5.71 26.46
N ALA A 367 22.62 -7.03 26.40
CA ALA A 367 23.29 -7.79 27.44
C ALA A 367 24.72 -7.28 27.68
N LEU A 368 25.48 -7.06 26.61
CA LEU A 368 26.84 -6.52 26.68
C LEU A 368 26.88 -5.11 27.26
N GLN A 369 26.00 -4.22 26.81
CA GLN A 369 25.91 -2.86 27.32
C GLN A 369 25.59 -2.86 28.82
N TRP A 370 24.64 -3.71 29.25
CA TRP A 370 24.26 -3.81 30.64
C TRP A 370 25.42 -4.27 31.52
N THR A 371 26.10 -5.35 31.12
CA THR A 371 27.29 -5.87 31.80
C THR A 371 28.40 -4.82 31.88
N THR A 372 28.68 -4.11 30.79
CA THR A 372 29.71 -3.05 30.76
C THR A 372 29.37 -1.90 31.72
N THR A 373 28.08 -1.56 31.85
CA THR A 373 27.63 -0.46 32.72
C THR A 373 27.60 -0.86 34.20
N HIS A 374 27.43 -2.14 34.52
CA HIS A 374 27.21 -2.64 35.89
C HIS A 374 28.34 -3.53 36.41
N GLN A 375 29.39 -3.76 35.62
CA GLN A 375 30.63 -4.30 36.15
C GLN A 375 31.25 -3.27 37.10
N PRO A 376 31.70 -3.68 38.30
CA PRO A 376 32.48 -2.80 39.14
C PRO A 376 33.73 -2.40 38.36
N GLN A 377 33.93 -1.09 38.18
CA GLN A 377 35.20 -0.59 37.67
C GLN A 377 36.28 -1.05 38.66
N VAL A 378 37.23 -1.85 38.18
CA VAL A 378 38.40 -2.21 38.97
C VAL A 378 39.13 -0.89 39.25
N ALA A 379 39.13 -0.49 40.52
CA ALA A 379 39.74 0.75 41.02
C ALA A 379 41.26 0.72 40.88
#